data_AF-A0A3N5H6I1-F1
#
_entry.id   AF-A0A3N5H6I1-F1
#
_cell.length_a   1.000
_cell.length_b   1.000
_cell.length_c   1.000
_cell.angle_alpha   90.00
_cell.angle_beta   90.00
_cell.angle_gamma   90.00
#
_symmetry.space_group_name_H-M   'P 1'
#
loop_
_entity.id
_entity.type
_entity.pdbx_description
1 polymer ?
#
loop_
_entity_poly.entity_id
_entity_poly.type
_entity_poly.pdbx_seq_one_letter_code
_entity_poly.pdbx_strand_id
1 'polypeptide(L)' 'MSAAIAFGENLAAAVVALMYAGGQLLEDYASSRATAEMKALLDRAPKTALRYRDGELESCGIDDLRPGDRILVRQGDI' A
#
# COMPACT_ATOMS: atom_id res chain seq x y z
N MET A 1 -25.74 -21.97 -3.24
CA MET A 1 -25.49 -22.56 -1.90
C MET A 1 -26.77 -23.02 -1.23
N SER A 2 -27.68 -22.10 -0.94
CA SER A 2 -28.97 -22.38 -0.28
C SER A 2 -29.82 -23.45 -0.98
N ALA A 3 -29.84 -23.48 -2.31
CA ALA A 3 -30.55 -24.53 -3.06
C ALA A 3 -29.95 -25.94 -2.83
N ALA A 4 -28.63 -26.12 -2.97
CA ALA A 4 -27.98 -27.42 -2.77
C ALA A 4 -28.13 -27.94 -1.34
N ILE A 5 -28.06 -27.05 -0.34
CA ILE A 5 -28.32 -27.40 1.06
C ILE A 5 -29.79 -27.82 1.26
N ALA A 6 -30.73 -27.10 0.64
CA ALA A 6 -32.17 -27.43 0.71
C ALA A 6 -32.51 -28.77 0.05
N PHE A 7 -31.76 -29.19 -0.97
CA PHE A 7 -31.89 -30.50 -1.62
C PHE A 7 -31.07 -31.62 -0.94
N GLY A 8 -30.41 -31.34 0.20
CA GLY A 8 -29.63 -32.32 0.96
C GLY A 8 -28.21 -32.57 0.42
N GLU A 9 -27.79 -31.86 -0.62
CA GLU A 9 -26.47 -31.96 -1.25
C GLU A 9 -25.42 -31.11 -0.53
N ASN A 10 -25.27 -31.33 0.78
CA ASN A 10 -24.39 -30.54 1.64
C ASN A 10 -22.91 -30.62 1.21
N LEU A 11 -22.47 -31.77 0.72
CA LEU A 11 -21.10 -31.96 0.26
C LEU A 11 -20.81 -31.15 -1.01
N ALA A 12 -21.73 -31.16 -1.97
CA ALA A 12 -21.61 -30.34 -3.18
C ALA A 12 -21.60 -28.84 -2.85
N ALA A 13 -22.49 -28.42 -1.94
CA ALA A 13 -22.49 -27.05 -1.44
C ALA A 13 -21.16 -26.68 -0.76
N ALA A 14 -20.60 -27.55 0.08
CA ALA A 14 -19.34 -27.32 0.78
C ALA A 14 -18.14 -27.21 -0.17
N VAL A 15 -18.07 -28.07 -1.19
CA VAL A 15 -16.98 -28.03 -2.19
C VAL A 15 -17.05 -26.73 -3.01
N VAL A 16 -18.24 -26.34 -3.48
CA VAL A 16 -18.40 -25.09 -4.22
C VAL A 16 -18.08 -23.87 -3.34
N ALA A 17 -18.38 -23.93 -2.03
CA ALA A 17 -18.00 -22.87 -1.07
C ALA A 17 -16.50 -22.70 -1.04
N LEU A 18 -15.81 -23.83 -0.89
CA LEU A 18 -14.37 -23.86 -0.78
C LEU A 18 -13.70 -23.36 -2.06
N MET A 19 -14.21 -23.77 -3.22
CA MET A 19 -13.72 -23.30 -4.51
C MET A 19 -13.90 -21.78 -4.67
N TYR A 20 -15.08 -21.26 -4.32
CA TYR A 20 -15.37 -19.84 -4.45
C TYR A 20 -14.55 -18.99 -3.47
N ALA A 21 -14.56 -19.34 -2.19
CA ALA A 21 -13.78 -18.66 -1.17
C ALA A 21 -12.27 -18.75 -1.44
N GLY A 22 -11.79 -19.92 -1.86
CA GLY A 22 -10.39 -20.12 -2.26
C GLY A 22 -10.01 -19.27 -3.46
N GLY A 23 -10.88 -19.20 -4.48
CA GLY A 23 -10.69 -18.34 -5.65
C GLY A 23 -10.58 -16.87 -5.28
N GLN A 24 -11.51 -16.36 -4.49
CA GLN A 24 -11.48 -14.97 -4.00
C GLN A 24 -10.20 -14.67 -3.21
N LEU A 25 -9.79 -15.59 -2.33
CA LEU A 25 -8.60 -15.41 -1.50
C LEU A 25 -7.32 -15.37 -2.36
N LEU A 26 -7.23 -16.20 -3.39
CA LEU A 26 -6.12 -16.18 -4.35
C LEU A 26 -6.10 -14.91 -5.19
N GLU A 27 -7.26 -14.43 -5.63
CA GLU A 27 -7.40 -13.19 -6.39
C GLU A 27 -6.99 -11.97 -5.56
N ASP A 28 -7.48 -11.86 -4.33
CA ASP A 28 -7.12 -10.79 -3.39
C ASP A 28 -5.62 -10.79 -3.09
N TYR A 29 -5.03 -11.97 -2.88
CA TYR A 29 -3.60 -12.10 -2.66
C TYR A 29 -2.79 -11.62 -3.86
N ALA A 30 -3.18 -12.02 -5.08
CA ALA A 30 -2.51 -11.61 -6.30
C ALA A 30 -2.63 -10.09 -6.53
N SER A 31 -3.82 -9.53 -6.34
CA SER A 31 -4.08 -8.09 -6.46
C SER A 31 -3.28 -7.26 -5.45
N SER A 32 -3.23 -7.71 -4.19
CA SER A 32 -2.45 -7.06 -3.14
C SER A 32 -0.95 -7.09 -3.46
N ARG A 33 -0.44 -8.25 -3.91
CA ARG A 33 0.97 -8.39 -4.32
C ARG A 33 1.32 -7.49 -5.52
N ALA A 34 0.44 -7.39 -6.51
CA ALA A 34 0.65 -6.51 -7.66
C ALA A 34 0.70 -5.04 -7.24
N THR A 35 -0.13 -4.63 -6.28
CA THR A 35 -0.20 -3.25 -5.80
C THR A 35 0.97 -2.88 -4.88
N ALA A 36 1.55 -3.85 -4.18
CA ALA A 36 2.65 -3.64 -3.24
C ALA A 36 3.90 -3.02 -3.89
N GLU A 37 4.23 -3.41 -5.13
CA GLU A 37 5.40 -2.89 -5.87
C GLU A 37 5.25 -1.39 -6.19
N MET A 38 4.06 -0.96 -6.66
CA MET A 38 3.80 0.47 -6.90
C MET A 38 3.80 1.27 -5.59
N LYS A 39 3.27 0.69 -4.51
CA LYS A 39 3.28 1.32 -3.19
C LYS A 39 4.71 1.49 -2.65
N ALA A 40 5.58 0.51 -2.85
CA ALA A 40 6.98 0.59 -2.45
C ALA A 40 7.76 1.70 -3.19
N LEU A 41 7.40 2.00 -4.44
CA LEU A 41 7.97 3.13 -5.18
C LEU A 41 7.52 4.48 -4.63
N LEU A 42 6.24 4.60 -4.24
CA LEU A 42 5.67 5.82 -3.66
C LEU A 42 6.15 6.07 -2.21
N ASP A 43 6.31 5.02 -1.42
CA ASP A 43 6.76 5.11 -0.03
C ASP A 43 8.23 5.58 0.11
N ARG A 44 9.00 5.59 -0.99
CA ARG A 44 10.38 6.11 -1.02
C ARG A 44 10.48 7.62 -1.13
N ALA A 45 9.39 8.33 -1.39
CA ALA A 45 9.43 9.79 -1.43
C ALA A 45 9.57 10.37 0.00
N PRO A 46 10.50 11.31 0.23
CA PRO A 46 10.68 11.93 1.53
C PRO A 46 9.47 12.81 1.84
N LYS A 47 8.92 12.69 3.05
CA LYS A 47 7.79 13.52 3.51
C LYS A 47 8.25 14.81 4.18
N THR A 48 9.52 14.86 4.59
CA THR A 48 10.13 15.96 5.33
C THR A 48 11.47 16.32 4.71
N ALA A 49 11.83 17.60 4.74
CA ALA A 49 13.11 18.11 4.30
C ALA A 49 13.77 18.93 5.41
N LEU A 50 15.10 19.03 5.34
CA LEU A 50 15.87 19.94 6.20
C LEU A 50 16.15 21.23 5.44
N ARG A 51 15.56 22.34 5.88
CA ARG A 51 15.78 23.67 5.30
C ARG A 51 16.70 24.49 6.20
N TYR A 52 17.58 25.27 5.58
CA TYR A 52 18.32 26.34 6.25
C TYR A 52 17.45 27.59 6.36
N ARG A 53 17.21 28.04 7.59
CA ARG A 53 16.53 29.30 7.90
C ARG A 53 17.33 30.06 8.95
N ASP A 54 17.65 31.31 8.66
CA ASP A 54 18.39 32.19 9.58
C ASP A 54 19.72 31.62 10.12
N GLY A 55 20.36 30.75 9.33
CA GLY A 55 21.62 30.09 9.68
C GLY A 55 21.47 28.76 10.43
N GLU A 56 20.24 28.37 10.80
CA GLU A 56 19.94 27.10 11.47
C GLU A 56 19.23 26.11 10.53
N LEU A 57 19.29 24.82 10.88
CA LEU A 57 18.58 23.77 10.17
C LEU A 57 17.25 23.48 10.86
N GLU A 58 16.16 23.64 10.13
CA GLU A 58 14.82 23.26 10.58
C GLU A 58 14.29 22.10 9.73
N SER A 59 13.52 21.20 10.35
CA SER A 59 12.78 20.16 9.64
C SER A 59 11.40 20.69 9.25
N CYS A 60 11.05 20.65 7.98
CA CYS A 60 9.76 21.09 7.46
C CYS A 60 9.15 20.04 6.53
N GLY A 61 7.85 20.13 6.26
CA GLY A 61 7.21 19.30 5.23
C GLY A 61 7.76 19.67 3.84
N ILE A 62 7.79 18.72 2.92
CA ILE A 62 8.17 19.01 1.52
C ILE A 62 7.23 20.05 0.89
N ASP A 63 5.97 20.09 1.32
CA ASP A 63 4.94 21.02 0.84
C ASP A 63 5.18 22.47 1.30
N ASP A 64 6.01 22.67 2.33
CA ASP A 64 6.36 23.99 2.87
C ASP A 64 7.59 24.62 2.19
N LEU A 65 8.28 23.86 1.33
CA LEU A 65 9.45 24.33 0.59
C LEU A 65 9.05 25.28 -0.53
N ARG A 66 9.85 26.34 -0.69
CA ARG A 66 9.65 27.34 -1.74
C ARG A 66 10.88 27.43 -2.66
N PRO A 67 10.70 27.81 -3.94
CA PRO A 67 11.83 28.07 -4.81
C PRO A 67 12.77 29.11 -4.19
N GLY A 68 14.07 28.77 -4.09
CA GLY A 68 15.08 29.60 -3.44
C GLY A 68 15.47 29.15 -2.03
N ASP A 69 14.72 28.22 -1.43
CA ASP A 69 15.10 27.61 -0.15
C ASP A 69 16.39 26.80 -0.30
N ARG A 70 17.29 26.94 0.68
CA ARG A 70 18.51 26.14 0.77
C ARG A 70 18.23 24.94 1.66
N ILE A 71 18.29 23.74 1.09
CA ILE A 71 18.06 22.49 1.81
C ILE A 71 19.35 21.71 2.03
N LEU A 72 19.39 20.91 3.09
CA LEU A 72 20.43 19.93 3.35
C LEU A 72 19.93 18.54 2.98
N VAL A 73 20.60 17.89 2.03
CA VAL A 73 20.36 16.49 1.67
C VAL A 73 21.57 15.69 2.15
N ARG A 74 21.36 14.75 3.09
CA ARG A 74 22.44 13.90 3.58
C ARG A 74 22.66 12.73 2.62
N GLN A 75 23.87 12.18 2.66
CA GLN A 75 24.18 11.01 1.85
C GLN A 75 23.31 9.82 2.29
N GLY A 76 22.40 9.37 1.42
CA GLY A 76 21.43 8.32 1.73
C GLY A 76 19.99 8.80 1.95
N ASP A 77 19.75 10.12 1.99
CA ASP A 77 18.40 10.66 1.87
C ASP A 77 17.92 10.50 0.42
N ILE A 78 16.69 10.03 0.22
CA ILE A 78 15.99 9.91 -1.08
C ILE A 78 14.94 11.00 -1.13
#